data_AF-A0A1Q7KSZ7-F1
#
_entry.id   AF-A0A1Q7KSZ7-F1
#
_cell.length_a   1.000
_cell.length_b   1.000
_cell.length_c   1.000
_cell.angle_alpha   90.00
_cell.angle_beta   90.00
_cell.angle_gamma   90.00
#
_symmetry.space_group_name_H-M   'P 1'
#
loop_
_entity.id
_entity.type
_entity.pdbx_description
1 polymer ?
#
loop_
_entity_poly.entity_id
_entity_poly.type
_entity_poly.pdbx_seq_one_letter_code
_entity_poly.pdbx_strand_id
1 'polypeptide(L)' 'MDAYLEEELYDHLTYCIQNPNGSDFGAKKKRAEQIGSELYADGGLDAMENMFYSIEFRVKEEIGKDAKPYRAWW' A
#
# COMPACT_ATOMS: atom_id res chain seq x y z
N MET A 1 -7.21 -1.67 -12.55
CA MET A 1 -6.86 -1.43 -11.14
C MET A 1 -7.76 -0.33 -10.63
N ASP A 2 -8.32 -0.48 -9.44
CA ASP A 2 -9.11 0.59 -8.83
C ASP A 2 -8.17 1.75 -8.46
N ALA A 3 -8.20 2.81 -9.27
CA ALA A 3 -7.34 3.97 -9.09
C ALA A 3 -7.56 4.67 -7.73
N TYR A 4 -8.75 4.53 -7.15
CA TYR A 4 -9.03 5.08 -5.83
C TYR A 4 -8.28 4.32 -4.73
N LEU A 5 -8.33 2.98 -4.77
CA LEU A 5 -7.61 2.13 -3.81
C LEU A 5 -6.09 2.26 -3.95
N GLU A 6 -5.59 2.46 -5.18
CA GLU A 6 -4.17 2.70 -5.43
C GLU A 6 -3.68 3.99 -4.75
N GLU A 7 -4.36 5.12 -4.95
CA GLU A 7 -4.01 6.39 -4.29
C GLU A 7 -4.10 6.29 -2.77
N GLU A 8 -5.17 5.68 -2.25
CA GLU A 8 -5.36 5.52 -0.81
C GLU A 8 -4.24 4.68 -0.18
N LEU A 9 -3.89 3.56 -0.81
CA LEU A 9 -2.80 2.69 -0.36
C LEU A 9 -1.45 3.41 -0.44
N TYR A 10 -1.21 4.15 -1.51
CA TYR A 10 -0.01 4.96 -1.67
C TYR A 10 0.14 5.99 -0.54
N ASP A 11 -0.91 6.76 -0.25
CA ASP A 11 -0.93 7.76 0.83
C ASP A 11 -0.67 7.14 2.21
N HIS A 12 -1.24 5.96 2.46
CA HIS A 12 -1.06 5.25 3.72
C HIS A 12 0.36 4.71 3.89
N LEU A 13 0.90 4.10 2.84
CA LEU A 13 2.25 3.55 2.86
C LEU A 13 3.31 4.64 2.95
N THR A 14 3.19 5.71 2.16
CA THR A 14 4.13 6.83 2.20
C THR A 14 4.12 7.52 3.57
N TYR A 15 2.94 7.73 4.18
CA TYR A 15 2.87 8.21 5.56
C TYR A 15 3.63 7.31 6.52
N CYS A 16 3.41 5.98 6.46
CA CYS A 16 4.06 5.04 7.38
C CYS A 16 5.58 4.98 7.18
N ILE A 17 6.03 5.05 5.92
CA ILE A 17 7.45 5.11 5.54
C ILE A 17 8.13 6.37 6.09
N GLN A 18 7.47 7.52 5.96
CA GLN A 18 8.02 8.80 6.39
C GLN A 18 7.86 9.05 7.89
N ASN A 19 6.88 8.41 8.54
CA ASN A 19 6.51 8.60 9.93
C ASN A 19 6.42 7.25 10.68
N PRO A 20 7.52 6.51 10.85
CA PRO A 20 7.50 5.17 11.46
C PRO A 20 7.02 5.15 12.92
N ASN A 21 7.05 6.30 13.61
CA ASN A 21 6.54 6.47 14.98
C ASN A 21 5.30 7.40 15.02
N GLY A 22 4.62 7.60 13.89
CA GLY A 22 3.43 8.43 13.81
C GLY A 22 2.26 7.85 14.60
N SER A 23 1.44 8.70 15.22
CA SER A 23 0.26 8.28 15.99
C SER A 23 -0.72 7.45 15.17
N ASP A 24 -0.79 7.69 13.86
CA ASP A 24 -1.76 7.05 12.97
C ASP A 24 -1.19 5.82 12.26
N PHE A 25 0.06 5.42 12.55
CA PHE A 25 0.72 4.29 11.90
C PHE A 25 -0.12 3.01 11.98
N GLY A 26 -0.63 2.69 13.18
CA GLY A 26 -1.46 1.51 13.39
C GLY A 26 -2.78 1.54 12.61
N ALA A 27 -3.43 2.71 12.53
CA ALA A 27 -4.67 2.88 11.78
C ALA A 27 -4.45 2.73 10.27
N LYS A 28 -3.38 3.31 9.73
CA LYS A 28 -3.03 3.25 8.31
C LYS A 28 -2.58 1.86 7.88
N LYS A 29 -1.81 1.16 8.73
CA LYS A 29 -1.50 -0.26 8.51
C LYS A 29 -2.78 -1.10 8.40
N LYS A 30 -3.72 -0.92 9.34
CA LYS A 30 -5.00 -1.64 9.31
C LYS A 30 -5.80 -1.34 8.04
N ARG A 31 -5.77 -0.09 7.53
CA ARG A 31 -6.44 0.22 6.27
C ARG A 31 -5.75 -0.44 5.07
N ALA A 32 -4.42 -0.49 5.03
CA ALA A 32 -3.69 -1.23 3.99
C ALA A 32 -4.07 -2.73 3.98
N GLU A 33 -4.19 -3.38 5.15
CA GLU A 33 -4.67 -4.76 5.28
C GLU A 33 -6.08 -4.95 4.68
N GLN A 34 -6.97 -3.96 4.87
CA GLN A 34 -8.33 -3.99 4.33
C GLN A 34 -8.35 -3.83 2.80
N ILE A 35 -7.57 -2.89 2.26
CA ILE A 35 -7.42 -2.69 0.81
C ILE A 35 -6.91 -3.99 0.17
N GLY A 36 -5.95 -4.66 0.80
CA GLY A 36 -5.49 -5.98 0.38
C GLY A 36 -6.58 -7.03 0.27
N SER A 37 -7.41 -7.11 1.31
CA SER A 37 -8.54 -8.02 1.37
C SER A 37 -9.59 -7.72 0.28
N GLU A 38 -9.86 -6.44 0.02
CA GLU A 38 -10.77 -5.98 -1.04
C GLU A 38 -10.24 -6.37 -2.44
N LEU A 39 -8.95 -6.13 -2.70
CA LEU A 39 -8.30 -6.52 -3.96
C LEU A 39 -8.29 -8.03 -4.17
N TYR A 40 -8.00 -8.80 -3.11
CA TYR A 40 -8.02 -10.25 -3.19
C TYR A 40 -9.44 -10.78 -3.47
N ALA A 41 -10.46 -10.18 -2.87
CA ALA A 41 -11.85 -10.57 -3.10
C ALA A 41 -12.31 -10.28 -4.54
N ASP A 42 -11.81 -9.20 -5.16
CA ASP A 42 -12.18 -8.80 -6.52
C ASP A 42 -11.41 -9.57 -7.61
N GLY A 43 -10.10 -9.76 -7.42
CA GLY A 43 -9.22 -10.33 -8.46
C GLY A 43 -8.11 -11.25 -7.97
N GLY A 44 -8.16 -11.68 -6.70
CA GLY A 44 -7.21 -12.63 -6.12
C GLY A 44 -5.78 -12.10 -6.09
N LEU A 45 -4.82 -13.03 -6.17
CA LEU A 45 -3.39 -12.72 -6.13
C LEU A 45 -2.95 -11.84 -7.30
N ASP A 46 -3.53 -12.00 -8.48
CA ASP A 46 -3.13 -11.21 -9.67
C ASP A 46 -3.44 -9.72 -9.47
N ALA A 47 -4.61 -9.39 -8.92
CA ALA A 47 -4.96 -8.01 -8.58
C ALA A 47 -4.02 -7.41 -7.53
N MET A 48 -3.63 -8.21 -6.54
CA MET A 48 -2.68 -7.77 -5.51
C MET A 48 -1.28 -7.52 -6.06
N GLU A 49 -0.75 -8.42 -6.88
CA GLU A 49 0.58 -8.29 -7.49
C GLU A 49 0.64 -7.08 -8.43
N ASN A 50 -0.40 -6.89 -9.25
CA ASN A 50 -0.51 -5.73 -10.11
C ASN A 50 -0.51 -4.44 -9.29
N MET A 51 -1.32 -4.37 -8.22
CA MET A 51 -1.35 -3.20 -7.32
C MET A 51 0.01 -2.97 -6.66
N PHE A 52 0.66 -4.03 -6.15
CA PHE A 52 1.93 -3.89 -5.45
C PHE A 52 3.02 -3.37 -6.39
N TYR A 53 3.02 -3.81 -7.65
CA TYR A 53 3.95 -3.29 -8.66
C TYR A 53 3.77 -1.79 -8.88
N SER A 54 2.51 -1.29 -9.01
CA SER A 54 2.25 0.14 -9.17
C SER A 54 2.74 0.94 -7.96
N ILE A 55 2.41 0.47 -6.76
CA ILE A 55 2.83 1.10 -5.50
C ILE A 55 4.36 1.12 -5.35
N GLU A 56 5.03 -0.01 -5.59
CA GLU A 56 6.49 -0.10 -5.48
C GLU A 56 7.16 0.90 -6.42
N PHE A 57 6.69 0.98 -7.67
CA PHE A 57 7.20 1.92 -8.65
C PHE A 57 7.02 3.37 -8.18
N ARG A 58 5.81 3.75 -7.76
CA ARG A 58 5.50 5.11 -7.31
C ARG A 58 6.29 5.51 -6.07
N VAL A 59 6.33 4.66 -5.04
CA VAL A 59 7.09 4.94 -3.81
C VAL A 59 8.58 5.15 -4.11
N LYS A 60 9.13 4.37 -5.04
CA LYS A 60 10.52 4.52 -5.47
C LYS A 60 10.76 5.82 -6.23
N GLU A 61 9.93 6.13 -7.22
CA GLU A 61 10.11 7.30 -8.09
C GLU A 61 9.76 8.63 -7.40
N GLU A 62 8.70 8.65 -6.59
CA GLU A 62 8.17 9.89 -6.00
C GLU A 62 8.87 10.28 -4.69
N ILE A 63 9.24 9.30 -3.84
CA ILE A 63 9.86 9.59 -2.53
C ILE A 63 11.22 8.92 -2.30
N GLY A 64 11.74 8.16 -3.27
CA GLY A 64 13.06 7.53 -3.17
C GLY A 64 13.18 6.47 -2.07
N LYS A 65 12.06 5.81 -1.73
CA LYS A 65 12.00 4.78 -0.67
C LYS A 65 11.62 3.41 -1.23
N ASP A 66 11.64 2.41 -0.36
CA ASP A 66 11.27 1.03 -0.70
C ASP A 66 9.95 0.64 -0.03
N ALA A 67 8.99 0.20 -0.84
CA ALA A 67 7.69 -0.30 -0.39
C ALA A 67 7.72 -1.81 -0.02
N LYS A 68 8.75 -2.57 -0.42
CA LYS A 68 8.85 -4.02 -0.17
C LYS A 68 8.66 -4.43 1.30
N PRO A 69 9.19 -3.71 2.30
CA PRO A 69 8.96 -4.07 3.70
C PRO A 69 7.48 -4.08 4.11
N TYR A 70 6.63 -3.36 3.37
CA TYR A 70 5.21 -3.19 3.64
C TYR A 70 4.33 -4.16 2.85
N ARG A 71 4.91 -4.94 1.92
CA ARG A 71 4.19 -5.95 1.14
C ARG A 71 3.49 -6.98 2.02
N ALA A 72 4.08 -7.34 3.16
CA ALA A 72 3.53 -8.34 4.07
C ALA A 72 2.30 -7.85 4.86
N TRP A 73 1.85 -6.61 4.64
CA TRP A 73 0.65 -6.08 5.29
C TRP A 73 -0.63 -6.47 4.58
N TRP A 74 -0.59 -7.05 3.39
CA TRP A 74 -1.78 -7.33 2.61
C TRP A 74 -1.63 -8.61 1.80
#